data_AF-K0JNP4-F1
#
_entry.id   AF-K0JNP4-F1
#
_cell.length_a   1.000
_cell.length_b   1.000
_cell.length_c   1.000
_cell.angle_alpha   90.00
_cell.angle_beta   90.00
_cell.angle_gamma   90.00
#
_symmetry.space_group_name_H-M   'P 1'
#
loop_
_entity.id
_entity.type
_entity.pdbx_description
1 polymer ?
#
loop_
_entity_poly.entity_id
_entity_poly.type
_entity_poly.pdbx_seq_one_letter_code
_entity_poly.pdbx_strand_id
1 'polypeptide(L)'
;MSMPNAMQLHKGPGVRRPGLADLRDTASAGPLGLDPTDDEVTVLAKVVWRIGHAIAEVTRDPRNQEVLRYAYHLPRDPELAGLNLDGRLALLAVRRGRGWAANTTNKLTNRLAEKVVAHCRDRPARPAPAELRELVRAELDFRRGRIGSTAVEVPGDYFARMIEAVNTSAPRLLELHLPRQRLYFDTADERLVTVRTPALGEYLCTFLRPDGPTEYRRAVGLPPGRVRSATGRQVLDALARHPGVGLVVEPVGVSECFHWTPEDVVRLSAEV
;
A
#
# COMPACT_ATOMS: atom_id res chain seq x y z
N MET A 1 9.28 -13.47 29.51
CA MET A 1 8.90 -12.42 28.55
C MET A 1 8.04 -13.06 27.47
N SER A 2 6.84 -12.52 27.24
CA SER A 2 5.84 -13.07 26.32
C SER A 2 6.31 -13.02 24.87
N MET A 3 5.73 -13.86 24.01
CA MET A 3 5.74 -13.70 22.54
C MET A 3 5.71 -12.20 22.16
N PRO A 4 6.41 -11.77 21.08
CA PRO A 4 6.37 -10.38 20.64
C PRO A 4 4.93 -9.89 20.70
N ASN A 5 4.71 -8.83 21.48
CA ASN A 5 3.40 -8.27 21.78
C ASN A 5 2.57 -8.37 20.51
N ALA A 6 1.44 -9.07 20.53
CA ALA A 6 0.60 -9.30 19.37
C ALA A 6 0.40 -8.01 18.54
N MET A 7 0.41 -6.85 19.20
CA MET A 7 0.43 -5.52 18.59
C MET A 7 1.58 -5.27 17.61
N GLN A 8 2.80 -5.71 17.86
CA GLN A 8 3.96 -5.45 17.01
C GLN A 8 3.92 -6.24 15.69
N LEU A 9 3.47 -7.50 15.73
CA LEU A 9 3.31 -8.32 14.52
C LEU A 9 2.03 -7.97 13.75
N HIS A 10 1.04 -7.41 14.44
CA HIS A 10 -0.27 -7.15 13.86
C HIS A 10 -0.46 -5.68 13.41
N LYS A 11 -0.13 -4.70 14.26
CA LYS A 11 -0.43 -3.27 14.04
C LYS A 11 0.67 -2.50 13.30
N GLY A 12 1.92 -2.98 13.35
CA GLY A 12 3.11 -2.36 12.74
C GLY A 12 3.41 -2.83 11.30
N PRO A 13 4.69 -2.99 10.90
CA PRO A 13 5.10 -3.43 9.55
C PRO A 13 4.79 -4.91 9.23
N GLY A 14 4.10 -5.60 10.14
CA GLY A 14 3.87 -7.05 10.05
C GLY A 14 5.12 -7.86 10.35
N VAL A 15 5.22 -9.03 9.74
CA VAL A 15 6.39 -9.92 9.86
C VAL A 15 7.60 -9.42 9.08
N ARG A 16 7.45 -8.53 8.11
CA ARG A 16 8.54 -8.06 7.23
C ARG A 16 9.27 -6.82 7.78
N ARG A 17 9.31 -6.67 9.10
CA ARG A 17 9.92 -5.53 9.79
C ARG A 17 11.43 -5.71 9.98
N PRO A 18 12.19 -4.61 10.14
CA PRO A 18 13.55 -4.67 10.66
C PRO A 18 13.60 -5.30 12.06
N GLY A 19 14.69 -5.99 12.36
CA GLY A 19 14.94 -6.64 13.66
C GLY A 19 14.16 -7.94 13.89
N LEU A 20 13.54 -8.53 12.86
CA LEU A 20 12.84 -9.82 13.02
C LEU A 20 13.80 -10.95 13.40
N ALA A 21 15.04 -10.91 12.93
CA ALA A 21 16.06 -11.91 13.26
C ALA A 21 16.42 -11.96 14.75
N ASP A 22 16.19 -10.88 15.48
CA ASP A 22 16.45 -10.80 16.93
C ASP A 22 15.52 -11.73 17.72
N LEU A 23 14.42 -12.20 17.12
CA LEU A 23 13.51 -13.18 17.74
C LEU A 23 14.21 -14.50 18.10
N ARG A 24 15.33 -14.85 17.43
CA ARG A 24 16.16 -16.04 17.70
C ARG A 24 16.68 -16.07 19.14
N ASP A 25 16.94 -14.90 19.72
CA ASP A 25 17.53 -14.75 21.05
C ASP A 25 16.46 -14.52 22.13
N THR A 26 15.19 -14.76 21.81
CA THR A 26 14.06 -14.54 22.74
C THR A 26 13.37 -15.85 23.08
N ALA A 27 12.52 -15.82 24.12
CA ALA A 27 11.61 -16.92 24.46
C ALA A 27 10.65 -17.33 23.33
N SER A 28 10.56 -16.55 22.25
CA SER A 28 9.71 -16.82 21.10
C SER A 28 10.37 -17.72 20.05
N ALA A 29 11.68 -17.96 20.15
CA ALA A 29 12.43 -18.75 19.17
C ALA A 29 11.89 -20.18 19.05
N GLY A 30 11.73 -20.87 20.19
CA GLY A 30 11.18 -22.23 20.23
C GLY A 30 9.79 -22.36 19.61
N PRO A 31 8.79 -21.58 20.07
CA PRO A 31 7.44 -21.58 19.49
C PRO A 31 7.37 -21.27 17.98
N LEU A 32 8.34 -20.51 17.47
CA LEU A 32 8.48 -20.15 16.05
C LEU A 32 9.36 -21.12 15.24
N GLY A 33 10.01 -22.09 15.90
CA GLY A 33 10.91 -23.06 15.26
C GLY A 33 12.22 -22.43 14.76
N LEU A 34 12.67 -21.34 15.40
CA LEU A 34 13.89 -20.63 15.06
C LEU A 34 15.10 -21.31 15.70
N ASP A 35 16.16 -21.45 14.92
CA ASP A 35 17.47 -21.91 15.34
C ASP A 35 18.42 -20.72 15.52
N PRO A 36 19.34 -20.72 16.51
CA PRO A 36 20.34 -19.67 16.68
C PRO A 36 21.18 -19.41 15.41
N THR A 37 21.34 -20.41 14.55
CA THR A 37 22.12 -20.34 13.31
C THR A 37 21.34 -19.89 12.08
N ASP A 38 20.01 -19.73 12.17
CA ASP A 38 19.19 -19.30 11.04
C ASP A 38 19.61 -17.89 10.59
N ASP A 39 19.86 -17.68 9.30
CA ASP A 39 20.03 -16.32 8.76
C ASP A 39 18.72 -15.51 8.79
N GLU A 40 18.80 -14.19 8.58
CA GLU A 40 17.65 -13.27 8.66
C GLU A 40 16.49 -13.68 7.73
N VAL A 41 16.81 -14.21 6.54
CA VAL A 41 15.81 -14.59 5.55
C VAL A 41 15.15 -15.91 5.92
N THR A 42 15.92 -16.83 6.48
CA THR A 42 15.43 -18.09 7.03
C THR A 42 14.50 -17.85 8.22
N VAL A 43 14.86 -16.93 9.11
CA VAL A 43 13.96 -16.49 10.20
C VAL A 43 12.66 -15.94 9.62
N LEU A 44 12.72 -15.03 8.65
CA LEU A 44 11.52 -14.49 8.01
C LEU A 44 10.65 -15.59 7.38
N ALA A 45 11.26 -16.51 6.63
CA ALA A 45 10.53 -17.61 5.98
C ALA A 45 9.84 -18.52 6.99
N LYS A 46 10.52 -18.88 8.09
CA LYS A 46 9.95 -19.68 9.19
C LYS A 46 8.79 -18.95 9.88
N VAL A 47 8.95 -17.65 10.17
CA VAL A 47 7.90 -16.84 10.78
C VAL A 47 6.68 -16.69 9.86
N VAL A 48 6.89 -16.39 8.57
CA VAL A 48 5.81 -16.29 7.56
C VAL A 48 5.04 -17.60 7.48
N TRP A 49 5.74 -18.73 7.39
CA TRP A 49 5.12 -20.03 7.35
C TRP A 49 4.32 -20.32 8.62
N ARG A 50 4.93 -20.10 9.79
CA ARG A 50 4.32 -20.40 11.09
C ARG A 50 3.03 -19.60 11.31
N ILE A 51 3.06 -18.30 11.01
CA ILE A 51 1.87 -17.44 11.13
C ILE A 51 0.84 -17.80 10.06
N GLY A 52 1.26 -18.08 8.83
CA GLY A 52 0.36 -18.53 7.77
C GLY A 52 -0.38 -19.83 8.12
N HIS A 53 0.33 -20.78 8.72
CA HIS A 53 -0.25 -22.02 9.24
C HIS A 53 -1.22 -21.76 10.40
N ALA A 54 -0.83 -20.94 11.37
CA ALA A 54 -1.70 -20.58 12.49
C ALA A 54 -3.00 -19.89 12.03
N ILE A 55 -2.94 -19.01 11.02
CA ILE A 55 -4.13 -18.39 10.41
C ILE A 55 -5.07 -19.45 9.82
N ALA A 56 -4.53 -20.42 9.07
CA ALA A 56 -5.32 -21.48 8.45
C ALA A 56 -6.00 -22.41 9.47
N GLU A 57 -5.37 -22.61 10.64
CA GLU A 57 -5.92 -23.43 11.72
C GLU A 57 -6.94 -22.69 12.59
N VAL A 58 -6.74 -21.38 12.81
CA VAL A 58 -7.61 -20.57 13.67
C VAL A 58 -8.95 -20.26 13.01
N THR A 59 -9.01 -20.19 11.68
CA THR A 59 -10.25 -19.96 10.94
C THR A 59 -10.26 -20.67 9.60
N ARG A 60 -11.42 -21.25 9.25
CA ARG A 60 -11.66 -21.90 7.94
C ARG A 60 -12.29 -20.97 6.91
N ASP A 61 -12.69 -19.76 7.32
CA ASP A 61 -13.28 -18.77 6.42
C ASP A 61 -12.17 -18.15 5.54
N PRO A 62 -12.19 -18.36 4.21
CA PRO A 62 -11.15 -17.84 3.31
C PRO A 62 -10.99 -16.32 3.38
N ARG A 63 -12.09 -15.59 3.62
CA ARG A 63 -12.06 -14.13 3.72
C ARG A 63 -11.32 -13.66 4.96
N ASN A 64 -11.56 -14.33 6.10
CA ASN A 64 -10.86 -14.01 7.34
C ASN A 64 -9.37 -14.40 7.26
N GLN A 65 -9.06 -15.50 6.57
CA GLN A 65 -7.67 -15.86 6.30
C GLN A 65 -6.97 -14.78 5.49
N GLU A 66 -7.58 -14.29 4.40
CA GLU A 66 -6.99 -13.26 3.55
C GLU A 66 -6.77 -11.95 4.31
N VAL A 67 -7.77 -11.50 5.08
CA VAL A 67 -7.64 -10.35 5.99
C VAL A 67 -6.44 -10.50 6.93
N LEU A 68 -6.31 -11.65 7.59
CA LEU A 68 -5.20 -11.88 8.53
C LEU A 68 -3.86 -11.91 7.80
N ARG A 69 -3.78 -12.53 6.61
CA ARG A 69 -2.54 -12.55 5.81
C ARG A 69 -2.06 -11.14 5.46
N TYR A 70 -2.96 -10.25 5.07
CA TYR A 70 -2.64 -8.83 4.84
C TYR A 70 -2.24 -8.12 6.14
N ALA A 71 -2.99 -8.35 7.23
CA ALA A 71 -2.72 -7.76 8.53
C ALA A 71 -1.36 -8.18 9.14
N TYR A 72 -0.83 -9.35 8.78
CA TYR A 72 0.50 -9.81 9.18
C TYR A 72 1.58 -9.54 8.11
N HIS A 73 1.25 -8.92 6.98
CA HIS A 73 2.18 -8.68 5.85
C HIS A 73 2.80 -9.97 5.30
N LEU A 74 2.01 -11.05 5.21
CA LEU A 74 2.49 -12.31 4.66
C LEU A 74 2.69 -12.29 3.13
N PRO A 75 1.82 -11.62 2.34
CA PRO A 75 2.04 -11.52 0.90
C PRO A 75 3.38 -10.87 0.56
N ARG A 76 4.01 -11.34 -0.51
CA ARG A 76 5.22 -10.74 -1.11
C ARG A 76 4.79 -9.63 -2.05
N ASP A 77 4.35 -8.53 -1.46
CA ASP A 77 3.72 -7.44 -2.16
C ASP A 77 4.45 -6.13 -1.82
N PRO A 78 5.15 -5.50 -2.80
CA PRO A 78 5.87 -4.26 -2.55
C PRO A 78 4.93 -3.13 -2.09
N GLU A 79 3.66 -3.15 -2.48
CA GLU A 79 2.68 -2.13 -2.08
C GLU A 79 2.29 -2.24 -0.60
N LEU A 80 2.53 -3.39 0.04
CA LEU A 80 2.36 -3.51 1.50
C LEU A 80 3.57 -2.97 2.28
N ALA A 81 4.72 -2.74 1.62
CA ALA A 81 5.91 -2.23 2.26
C ALA A 81 5.69 -0.79 2.78
N GLY A 82 6.04 -0.55 4.03
CA GLY A 82 5.86 0.76 4.67
C GLY A 82 4.43 1.09 5.09
N LEU A 83 3.44 0.25 4.79
CA LEU A 83 2.06 0.43 5.28
C LEU A 83 1.88 -0.14 6.70
N ASN A 84 1.13 0.60 7.52
CA ASN A 84 0.64 0.11 8.81
C ASN A 84 -0.56 -0.85 8.62
N LEU A 85 -1.18 -1.33 9.70
CA LEU A 85 -2.36 -2.19 9.60
C LEU A 85 -3.49 -1.56 8.79
N ASP A 86 -3.85 -0.31 9.08
CA ASP A 86 -4.97 0.37 8.41
C ASP A 86 -4.72 0.51 6.91
N GLY A 87 -3.50 0.91 6.51
CA GLY A 87 -3.10 1.00 5.12
C GLY A 87 -3.17 -0.34 4.38
N ARG A 88 -2.73 -1.44 5.02
CA ARG A 88 -2.79 -2.78 4.41
C ARG A 88 -4.23 -3.28 4.24
N LEU A 89 -5.11 -3.01 5.21
CA LEU A 89 -6.53 -3.37 5.11
C LEU A 89 -7.26 -2.51 4.08
N ALA A 90 -6.91 -1.23 3.97
CA ALA A 90 -7.41 -0.36 2.91
C ALA A 90 -6.96 -0.87 1.53
N LEU A 91 -5.68 -1.24 1.36
CA LEU A 91 -5.19 -1.84 0.12
C LEU A 91 -5.93 -3.12 -0.25
N LEU A 92 -6.17 -4.01 0.71
CA LEU A 92 -6.98 -5.21 0.49
C LEU A 92 -8.40 -4.85 0.02
N ALA A 93 -9.02 -3.85 0.65
CA ALA A 93 -10.34 -3.38 0.27
C ALA A 93 -10.37 -2.79 -1.15
N VAL A 94 -9.31 -2.09 -1.57
CA VAL A 94 -9.14 -1.62 -2.95
C VAL A 94 -9.16 -2.81 -3.90
N ARG A 95 -8.35 -3.83 -3.63
CA ARG A 95 -8.15 -4.97 -4.54
C ARG A 95 -9.33 -5.93 -4.63
N ARG A 96 -10.14 -6.01 -3.57
CA ARG A 96 -11.26 -6.97 -3.46
C ARG A 96 -12.66 -6.34 -3.51
N GLY A 97 -12.76 -5.02 -3.47
CA GLY A 97 -14.02 -4.29 -3.57
C GLY A 97 -14.84 -4.22 -2.27
N ARG A 98 -16.16 -4.00 -2.40
CA ARG A 98 -17.06 -3.75 -1.27
C ARG A 98 -17.08 -4.93 -0.27
N GLY A 99 -17.11 -4.62 1.03
CA GLY A 99 -17.19 -5.58 2.13
C GLY A 99 -15.88 -5.79 2.89
N TRP A 100 -14.73 -5.39 2.36
CA TRP A 100 -13.43 -5.66 2.98
C TRP A 100 -12.94 -4.55 3.95
N ALA A 101 -13.83 -3.62 4.33
CA ALA A 101 -13.50 -2.39 5.06
C ALA A 101 -13.23 -2.57 6.57
N ALA A 102 -12.30 -1.76 7.10
CA ALA A 102 -11.71 -1.84 8.43
C ALA A 102 -12.69 -1.90 9.63
N ASN A 103 -13.89 -1.33 9.56
CA ASN A 103 -14.82 -1.32 10.70
C ASN A 103 -15.43 -2.70 11.03
N THR A 104 -15.67 -3.54 10.02
CA THR A 104 -16.07 -4.95 10.22
C THR A 104 -14.87 -5.83 10.52
N THR A 105 -13.69 -5.41 10.03
CA THR A 105 -12.43 -6.16 10.13
C THR A 105 -11.76 -5.99 11.50
N ASN A 106 -11.73 -4.79 12.09
CA ASN A 106 -10.97 -4.51 13.34
C ASN A 106 -11.40 -5.35 14.55
N LYS A 107 -12.71 -5.59 14.75
CA LYS A 107 -13.19 -6.49 15.81
C LYS A 107 -12.79 -7.95 15.56
N LEU A 108 -12.82 -8.36 14.29
CA LEU A 108 -12.46 -9.71 13.87
C LEU A 108 -10.95 -9.93 13.93
N THR A 109 -10.13 -8.97 13.49
CA THR A 109 -8.68 -9.06 13.53
C THR A 109 -8.16 -9.03 14.96
N ASN A 110 -8.70 -8.19 15.85
CA ASN A 110 -8.32 -8.25 17.27
C ASN A 110 -8.65 -9.62 17.89
N ARG A 111 -9.87 -10.12 17.68
CA ARG A 111 -10.31 -11.43 18.21
C ARG A 111 -9.51 -12.61 17.66
N LEU A 112 -9.19 -12.60 16.36
CA LEU A 112 -8.47 -13.71 15.72
C LEU A 112 -6.96 -13.57 15.87
N ALA A 113 -6.41 -12.36 15.98
CA ALA A 113 -4.97 -12.15 16.18
C ALA A 113 -4.51 -12.75 17.50
N GLU A 114 -5.27 -12.57 18.59
CA GLU A 114 -4.98 -13.20 19.88
C GLU A 114 -4.97 -14.73 19.76
N LYS A 115 -5.92 -15.31 19.01
CA LYS A 115 -5.96 -16.75 18.75
C LYS A 115 -4.79 -17.23 17.90
N VAL A 116 -4.35 -16.46 16.91
CA VAL A 116 -3.17 -16.77 16.08
C VAL A 116 -1.91 -16.77 16.96
N VAL A 117 -1.74 -15.76 17.82
CA VAL A 117 -0.61 -15.68 18.75
C VAL A 117 -0.63 -16.81 19.77
N ALA A 118 -1.80 -17.09 20.38
CA ALA A 118 -1.96 -18.23 21.28
C ALA A 118 -1.65 -19.55 20.57
N HIS A 119 -2.10 -19.74 19.33
CA HIS A 119 -1.79 -20.92 18.54
C HIS A 119 -0.29 -21.10 18.33
N CYS A 120 0.43 -20.03 17.97
CA CYS A 120 1.87 -20.07 17.80
C CYS A 120 2.61 -20.39 19.10
N ARG A 121 2.15 -19.82 20.23
CA ARG A 121 2.77 -19.96 21.57
C ARG A 121 2.53 -21.34 22.19
N ASP A 122 1.28 -21.80 22.16
CA ASP A 122 0.81 -22.92 22.97
C ASP A 122 0.96 -24.26 22.27
N ARG A 123 1.23 -24.24 20.95
CA ARG A 123 1.49 -25.46 20.18
C ARG A 123 2.97 -25.57 19.84
N PRO A 124 3.55 -26.77 19.89
CA PRO A 124 4.91 -26.97 19.42
C PRO A 124 5.05 -26.49 17.98
N ALA A 125 6.20 -25.92 17.66
CA ALA A 125 6.56 -25.62 16.29
C ALA A 125 6.51 -26.94 15.50
N ARG A 126 5.68 -26.98 14.45
CA ARG A 126 5.78 -28.07 13.49
C ARG A 126 7.17 -27.97 12.83
N PRO A 127 7.81 -29.10 12.51
CA PRO A 127 9.06 -29.07 11.76
C PRO A 127 8.85 -28.24 10.50
N ALA A 128 9.87 -27.47 10.14
CA ALA A 128 9.81 -26.64 8.95
C ALA A 128 9.43 -27.50 7.73
N PRO A 129 8.59 -26.96 6.83
CA PRO A 129 8.12 -27.70 5.67
C PRO A 129 9.32 -28.10 4.80
N ALA A 130 9.22 -29.20 4.05
CA ALA A 130 10.26 -29.60 3.10
C ALA A 130 10.53 -28.47 2.08
N GLU A 131 9.49 -27.67 1.82
CA GLU A 131 9.46 -26.49 0.97
C GLU A 131 10.07 -25.23 1.60
N LEU A 132 10.63 -25.29 2.83
CA LEU A 132 11.23 -24.11 3.47
C LEU A 132 12.32 -23.49 2.58
N ARG A 133 13.12 -24.32 1.89
CA ARG A 133 14.13 -23.84 0.93
C ARG A 133 13.51 -23.02 -0.20
N GLU A 134 12.33 -23.40 -0.68
CA GLU A 134 11.60 -22.66 -1.72
C GLU A 134 11.05 -21.35 -1.18
N LEU A 135 10.54 -21.34 0.05
CA LEU A 135 10.11 -20.12 0.74
C LEU A 135 11.28 -19.15 0.89
N VAL A 136 12.43 -19.62 1.42
CA VAL A 136 13.66 -18.81 1.55
C VAL A 136 14.10 -18.25 0.20
N ARG A 137 14.13 -19.07 -0.84
CA ARG A 137 14.48 -18.63 -2.20
C ARG A 137 13.54 -17.53 -2.69
N ALA A 138 12.25 -17.71 -2.52
CA ALA A 138 11.27 -16.74 -2.96
C ALA A 138 11.32 -15.43 -2.14
N GLU A 139 11.69 -15.49 -0.86
CA GLU A 139 11.95 -14.28 -0.06
C GLU A 139 13.21 -13.55 -0.51
N LEU A 140 14.28 -14.28 -0.88
CA LEU A 140 15.47 -13.68 -1.49
C LEU A 140 15.15 -13.01 -2.82
N ASP A 141 14.37 -13.66 -3.68
CA ASP A 141 13.98 -13.09 -4.97
C ASP A 141 13.08 -11.86 -4.80
N PHE A 142 12.20 -11.84 -3.80
CA PHE A 142 11.42 -10.66 -3.44
C PHE A 142 12.32 -9.50 -2.99
N ARG A 143 13.26 -9.73 -2.06
CA ARG A 143 14.22 -8.70 -1.60
C ARG A 143 15.09 -8.15 -2.73
N ARG A 144 15.39 -8.97 -3.74
CA ARG A 144 16.16 -8.58 -4.94
C ARG A 144 15.31 -7.90 -6.03
N GLY A 145 14.02 -7.65 -5.79
CA GLY A 145 13.11 -7.03 -6.76
C GLY A 145 12.78 -7.91 -7.97
N ARG A 146 13.02 -9.24 -7.89
CA ARG A 146 12.83 -10.18 -9.01
C ARG A 146 11.41 -10.73 -9.11
N ILE A 147 10.61 -10.58 -8.06
CA ILE A 147 9.17 -10.84 -8.15
C ILE A 147 8.54 -9.58 -8.70
N GLY A 148 8.21 -9.60 -10.00
CA GLY A 148 7.48 -8.52 -10.65
C GLY A 148 6.22 -8.22 -9.85
N SER A 149 6.03 -6.96 -9.45
CA SER A 149 4.80 -6.54 -8.81
C SER A 149 3.65 -6.90 -9.74
N THR A 150 2.79 -7.83 -9.33
CA THR A 150 1.40 -7.83 -9.80
C THR A 150 0.72 -6.62 -9.15
N ALA A 151 1.20 -5.43 -9.51
CA ALA A 151 0.66 -4.16 -9.09
C ALA A 151 -0.76 -4.11 -9.64
N VAL A 152 -1.73 -4.19 -8.74
CA VAL A 152 -3.14 -4.13 -9.11
C VAL A 152 -3.40 -2.69 -9.49
N GLU A 153 -3.69 -2.44 -10.77
CA GLU A 153 -4.14 -1.13 -11.23
C GLU A 153 -5.41 -0.78 -10.44
N VAL A 154 -5.33 0.29 -9.65
CA VAL A 154 -6.49 0.79 -8.89
C VAL A 154 -7.40 1.48 -9.89
N PRO A 155 -8.67 1.06 -10.05
CA PRO A 155 -9.59 1.70 -10.97
C PRO A 155 -9.76 3.20 -10.66
N GLY A 156 -9.85 4.04 -11.69
CA GLY A 156 -9.95 5.50 -11.55
C GLY A 156 -11.07 5.95 -10.60
N ASP A 157 -12.27 5.37 -10.69
CA ASP A 157 -13.40 5.69 -9.79
C ASP A 157 -13.11 5.36 -8.32
N TYR A 158 -12.22 4.42 -8.05
CA TYR A 158 -11.76 4.14 -6.69
C TYR A 158 -10.75 5.19 -6.23
N PHE A 159 -9.80 5.56 -7.09
CA PHE A 159 -8.83 6.62 -6.80
C PHE A 159 -9.53 7.96 -6.54
N ALA A 160 -10.56 8.31 -7.31
CA ALA A 160 -11.42 9.48 -7.07
C ALA A 160 -12.04 9.47 -5.66
N ARG A 161 -12.64 8.34 -5.27
CA ARG A 161 -13.20 8.18 -3.91
C ARG A 161 -12.15 8.24 -2.81
N MET A 162 -10.92 7.80 -3.07
CA MET A 162 -9.82 7.96 -2.12
C MET A 162 -9.45 9.43 -1.95
N ILE A 163 -9.41 10.23 -3.04
CA ILE A 163 -9.17 11.68 -3.01
C ILE A 163 -10.25 12.38 -2.17
N GLU A 164 -11.52 12.04 -2.40
CA GLU A 164 -12.64 12.58 -1.60
C GLU A 164 -12.55 12.20 -0.11
N ALA A 165 -12.04 11.00 0.19
CA ALA A 165 -11.92 10.48 1.54
C ALA A 165 -10.69 10.99 2.33
N VAL A 166 -9.75 11.73 1.71
CA VAL A 166 -8.51 12.19 2.39
C VAL A 166 -8.79 13.05 3.61
N ASN A 167 -9.92 13.75 3.63
CA ASN A 167 -10.38 14.50 4.79
C ASN A 167 -10.68 13.61 6.02
N THR A 168 -10.57 12.27 5.90
CA THR A 168 -10.87 11.33 6.98
C THR A 168 -9.80 10.27 7.26
N SER A 169 -8.98 9.83 6.30
CA SER A 169 -7.84 8.91 6.59
C SER A 169 -6.90 8.62 5.40
N ALA A 170 -5.59 8.64 5.68
CA ALA A 170 -4.47 8.02 4.94
C ALA A 170 -4.03 8.60 3.56
N PRO A 171 -3.46 9.83 3.51
CA PRO A 171 -2.85 10.40 2.29
C PRO A 171 -1.75 9.52 1.66
N ARG A 172 -1.08 8.69 2.47
CA ARG A 172 -0.01 7.77 2.03
C ARG A 172 -0.48 6.72 1.02
N LEU A 173 -1.76 6.34 1.00
CA LEU A 173 -2.29 5.40 0.01
C LEU A 173 -2.44 6.04 -1.37
N LEU A 174 -2.82 7.32 -1.41
CA LEU A 174 -2.88 8.06 -2.67
C LEU A 174 -1.50 8.21 -3.28
N GLU A 175 -0.51 8.55 -2.45
CA GLU A 175 0.90 8.64 -2.85
C GLU A 175 1.43 7.34 -3.44
N LEU A 176 1.07 6.19 -2.85
CA LEU A 176 1.47 4.87 -3.34
C LEU A 176 0.85 4.52 -4.71
N HIS A 177 -0.39 4.94 -4.95
CA HIS A 177 -1.12 4.59 -6.15
C HIS A 177 -0.95 5.59 -7.29
N LEU A 178 -0.72 6.87 -6.98
CA LEU A 178 -0.60 7.95 -7.96
C LEU A 178 0.38 7.63 -9.10
N PRO A 179 1.62 7.13 -8.86
CA PRO A 179 2.56 6.84 -9.94
C PRO A 179 2.04 5.86 -11.01
N ARG A 180 1.06 5.01 -10.65
CA ARG A 180 0.50 3.98 -11.52
C ARG A 180 -0.78 4.42 -12.23
N GLN A 181 -1.41 5.52 -11.79
CA GLN A 181 -2.67 5.98 -12.36
C GLN A 181 -2.49 6.51 -13.77
N ARG A 182 -3.44 6.22 -14.65
CA ARG A 182 -3.56 6.93 -15.92
C ARG A 182 -4.19 8.29 -15.65
N LEU A 183 -3.43 9.35 -15.91
CA LEU A 183 -3.85 10.72 -15.73
C LEU A 183 -4.08 11.37 -17.10
N TYR A 184 -5.17 12.11 -17.21
CA TYR A 184 -5.57 12.90 -18.37
C TYR A 184 -5.41 14.38 -18.04
N PHE A 185 -4.90 15.18 -18.97
CA PHE A 185 -4.66 16.60 -18.75
C PHE A 185 -4.68 17.39 -20.04
N ASP A 186 -4.85 18.69 -19.92
CA ASP A 186 -4.87 19.61 -21.05
C ASP A 186 -3.46 20.01 -21.51
N THR A 187 -3.36 20.17 -22.82
CA THR A 187 -2.21 20.79 -23.48
C THR A 187 -2.66 21.87 -24.47
N ALA A 188 -1.83 22.89 -24.63
CA ALA A 188 -1.96 23.95 -25.63
C ALA A 188 -0.62 24.13 -26.33
N ASP A 189 -0.58 24.01 -27.66
CA ASP A 189 0.65 24.09 -28.46
C ASP A 189 1.80 23.22 -27.91
N GLU A 190 1.45 21.98 -27.52
CA GLU A 190 2.34 20.98 -26.91
C GLU A 190 2.86 21.31 -25.51
N ARG A 191 2.43 22.42 -24.91
CA ARG A 191 2.74 22.79 -23.53
C ARG A 191 1.66 22.32 -22.58
N LEU A 192 2.05 21.96 -21.35
CA LEU A 192 1.13 21.65 -20.26
C LEU A 192 0.33 22.91 -19.89
N VAL A 193 -0.97 22.75 -19.68
CA VAL A 193 -1.82 23.83 -19.16
C VAL A 193 -1.87 23.73 -17.64
N THR A 194 -1.35 24.74 -16.96
CA THR A 194 -1.40 24.88 -15.50
C THR A 194 -2.44 25.91 -15.07
N VAL A 195 -2.85 25.83 -13.82
CA VAL A 195 -3.74 26.79 -13.17
C VAL A 195 -3.02 27.39 -11.98
N ARG A 196 -3.06 28.73 -11.85
CA ARG A 196 -2.49 29.44 -10.71
C ARG A 196 -3.61 29.95 -9.80
N THR A 197 -3.53 29.63 -8.51
CA THR A 197 -4.43 30.16 -7.47
C THR A 197 -3.64 30.89 -6.38
N PRO A 198 -4.21 31.90 -5.70
CA PRO A 198 -3.53 32.58 -4.60
C PRO A 198 -3.24 31.68 -3.39
N ALA A 199 -4.11 30.70 -3.13
CA ALA A 199 -4.02 29.84 -1.94
C ALA A 199 -3.04 28.69 -2.11
N LEU A 200 -2.95 28.14 -3.31
CA LEU A 200 -2.14 26.96 -3.57
C LEU A 200 -0.85 27.35 -4.31
N GLY A 201 -0.88 28.33 -5.22
CA GLY A 201 0.20 28.55 -6.20
C GLY A 201 -0.13 27.94 -7.56
N GLU A 202 0.87 27.46 -8.30
CA GLU A 202 0.70 26.91 -9.66
C GLU A 202 0.60 25.38 -9.67
N TYR A 203 -0.40 24.83 -10.36
CA TYR A 203 -0.68 23.39 -10.40
C TYR A 203 -1.02 22.90 -11.79
N LEU A 204 -0.65 21.66 -12.08
CA LEU A 204 -1.21 20.90 -13.18
C LEU A 204 -2.53 20.25 -12.75
N CYS A 205 -3.60 20.56 -13.46
CA CYS A 205 -4.89 19.87 -13.31
C CYS A 205 -4.89 18.56 -14.11
N THR A 206 -5.09 17.45 -13.41
CA THR A 206 -5.19 16.12 -14.00
C THR A 206 -6.52 15.46 -13.64
N PHE A 207 -6.92 14.48 -14.44
CA PHE A 207 -8.21 13.81 -14.35
C PHE A 207 -8.01 12.31 -14.54
N LEU A 208 -8.92 11.51 -14.02
CA LEU A 208 -8.89 10.05 -14.09
C LEU A 208 -9.69 9.53 -15.28
N ARG A 209 -10.47 10.40 -15.92
CA ARG A 209 -11.28 10.10 -17.10
C ARG A 209 -10.88 10.98 -18.29
N PRO A 210 -10.95 10.46 -19.54
CA PRO A 210 -10.53 11.19 -20.74
C PRO A 210 -11.37 12.43 -21.06
N ASP A 211 -12.63 12.45 -20.64
CA ASP A 211 -13.57 13.57 -20.79
C ASP A 211 -13.40 14.66 -19.73
N GLY A 212 -12.79 14.34 -18.58
CA GLY A 212 -12.59 15.23 -17.43
C GLY A 212 -11.98 16.60 -17.77
N PRO A 213 -10.87 16.70 -18.54
CA PRO A 213 -10.32 18.01 -18.92
C PRO A 213 -11.32 18.84 -19.73
N THR A 214 -12.06 18.21 -20.64
CA THR A 214 -13.07 18.91 -21.47
C THR A 214 -14.24 19.40 -20.62
N GLU A 215 -14.71 18.60 -19.67
CA GLU A 215 -15.75 18.98 -18.72
C GLU A 215 -15.30 20.17 -17.86
N TYR A 216 -14.08 20.12 -17.32
CA TYR A 216 -13.51 21.20 -16.52
C TYR A 216 -13.43 22.51 -17.30
N ARG A 217 -12.87 22.49 -18.52
CA ARG A 217 -12.77 23.70 -19.36
C ARG A 217 -14.12 24.34 -19.63
N ARG A 218 -15.16 23.54 -19.91
CA ARG A 218 -16.53 24.04 -20.07
C ARG A 218 -17.04 24.68 -18.78
N ALA A 219 -16.80 24.06 -17.63
CA ALA A 219 -17.23 24.58 -16.33
C ALA A 219 -16.56 25.91 -15.96
N VAL A 220 -15.28 26.11 -16.32
CA VAL A 220 -14.54 27.35 -16.02
C VAL A 220 -14.50 28.36 -17.19
N GLY A 221 -15.20 28.09 -18.29
CA GLY A 221 -15.27 29.00 -19.44
C GLY A 221 -13.99 29.12 -20.27
N LEU A 222 -13.13 28.10 -20.28
CA LEU A 222 -11.92 28.06 -21.09
C LEU A 222 -12.20 27.59 -22.54
N PRO A 223 -11.46 28.08 -23.55
CA PRO A 223 -11.61 27.66 -24.95
C PRO A 223 -11.27 26.17 -25.11
N PRO A 224 -11.68 25.44 -26.16
CA PRO A 224 -11.31 24.02 -26.32
C PRO A 224 -9.79 23.77 -26.24
N GLY A 225 -9.40 22.64 -25.62
CA GLY A 225 -8.00 22.23 -25.45
C GLY A 225 -7.72 20.87 -26.08
N ARG A 226 -6.45 20.46 -26.12
CA ARG A 226 -6.05 19.10 -26.53
C ARG A 226 -5.80 18.24 -25.29
N VAL A 227 -6.48 17.12 -25.20
CA VAL A 227 -6.29 16.15 -24.11
C VAL A 227 -5.11 15.23 -24.41
N ARG A 228 -4.20 15.08 -23.45
CA ARG A 228 -3.17 14.03 -23.44
C ARG A 228 -3.34 13.15 -22.21
N SER A 229 -2.67 11.99 -22.23
CA SER A 229 -2.61 11.10 -21.07
C SER A 229 -1.21 10.57 -20.85
N ALA A 230 -0.87 10.31 -19.59
CA ALA A 230 0.38 9.69 -19.16
C ALA A 230 0.14 8.90 -17.87
N THR A 231 1.10 8.07 -17.46
CA THR A 231 1.05 7.51 -16.10
C THR A 231 1.39 8.59 -15.07
N GLY A 232 0.91 8.46 -13.84
CA GLY A 232 1.24 9.41 -12.79
C GLY A 232 2.74 9.50 -12.53
N ARG A 233 3.51 8.41 -12.74
CA ARG A 233 4.97 8.43 -12.68
C ARG A 233 5.55 9.37 -13.72
N GLN A 234 5.11 9.25 -14.97
CA GLN A 234 5.56 10.15 -16.04
C GLN A 234 5.20 11.61 -15.78
N VAL A 235 4.03 11.86 -15.17
CA VAL A 235 3.60 13.21 -14.77
C VAL A 235 4.48 13.75 -13.64
N LEU A 236 4.69 12.96 -12.58
CA LEU A 236 5.54 13.32 -11.44
C LEU A 236 6.96 13.63 -11.89
N ASP A 237 7.56 12.78 -12.73
CA ASP A 237 8.93 12.98 -13.23
C ASP A 237 9.04 14.17 -14.20
N ALA A 238 7.96 14.51 -14.91
CA ALA A 238 7.91 15.72 -15.71
C ALA A 238 7.82 16.98 -14.82
N LEU A 239 6.93 16.98 -13.84
CA LEU A 239 6.74 18.12 -12.92
C LEU A 239 7.95 18.33 -12.00
N ALA A 240 8.62 17.27 -11.55
CA ALA A 240 9.83 17.37 -10.72
C ALA A 240 10.99 18.08 -11.44
N ARG A 241 11.02 18.06 -12.79
CA ARG A 241 11.98 18.84 -13.60
C ARG A 241 11.61 20.32 -13.76
N HIS A 242 10.40 20.69 -13.36
CA HIS A 242 9.86 22.05 -13.38
C HIS A 242 9.49 22.49 -11.95
N PRO A 243 10.48 22.81 -11.12
CA PRO A 243 10.24 23.17 -9.72
C PRO A 243 9.28 24.36 -9.63
N GLY A 244 8.30 24.27 -8.73
CA GLY A 244 7.28 25.30 -8.50
C GLY A 244 5.88 24.99 -9.04
N VAL A 245 5.68 23.84 -9.72
CA VAL A 245 4.35 23.39 -10.15
C VAL A 245 3.92 22.16 -9.34
N GLY A 246 2.79 22.28 -8.64
CA GLY A 246 2.16 21.17 -7.92
C GLY A 246 1.25 20.33 -8.81
N LEU A 247 0.61 19.33 -8.21
CA LEU A 247 -0.35 18.45 -8.90
C LEU A 247 -1.70 18.44 -8.19
N VAL A 248 -2.78 18.54 -8.96
CA VAL A 248 -4.14 18.29 -8.48
C VAL A 248 -4.81 17.26 -9.38
N VAL A 249 -5.55 16.32 -8.78
CA VAL A 249 -6.31 15.28 -9.50
C VAL A 249 -7.80 15.51 -9.22
N GLU A 250 -8.62 15.55 -10.26
CA GLU A 250 -10.07 15.80 -10.23
C GLU A 250 -10.47 17.12 -9.52
N PRO A 251 -10.04 18.29 -10.03
CA PRO A 251 -10.23 19.59 -9.35
C PRO A 251 -11.67 20.17 -9.36
N VAL A 252 -12.72 19.39 -9.66
CA VAL A 252 -14.02 19.98 -10.00
C VAL A 252 -14.77 20.54 -8.77
N GLY A 253 -14.94 21.86 -8.71
CA GLY A 253 -16.01 22.53 -7.97
C GLY A 253 -15.88 22.68 -6.45
N VAL A 254 -14.69 22.53 -5.85
CA VAL A 254 -14.51 22.57 -4.38
C VAL A 254 -13.51 23.60 -3.90
N SER A 255 -13.83 24.22 -2.76
CA SER A 255 -12.99 25.14 -1.98
C SER A 255 -11.79 24.46 -1.31
N GLU A 256 -11.78 23.13 -1.22
CA GLU A 256 -10.72 22.30 -0.63
C GLU A 256 -10.57 21.01 -1.44
N CYS A 257 -9.59 20.96 -2.35
CA CYS A 257 -9.19 19.75 -3.05
C CYS A 257 -7.87 19.21 -2.46
N PHE A 258 -7.74 17.89 -2.41
CA PHE A 258 -6.44 17.29 -2.10
C PHE A 258 -5.48 17.58 -3.26
N HIS A 259 -4.33 18.14 -2.93
CA HIS A 259 -3.31 18.53 -3.87
C HIS A 259 -1.95 18.12 -3.33
N TRP A 260 -1.02 17.85 -4.25
CA TRP A 260 0.38 17.66 -3.93
C TRP A 260 1.12 18.96 -4.21
N THR A 261 1.81 19.46 -3.20
CA THR A 261 2.68 20.63 -3.32
C THR A 261 3.84 20.33 -4.29
N PRO A 262 4.53 21.35 -4.84
CA PRO A 262 5.74 21.12 -5.61
C PRO A 262 6.77 20.27 -4.85
N GLU A 263 6.90 20.47 -3.53
CA GLU A 263 7.78 19.67 -2.67
C GLU A 263 7.34 18.21 -2.60
N ASP A 264 6.03 17.94 -2.47
CA ASP A 264 5.49 16.57 -2.51
C ASP A 264 5.75 15.90 -3.85
N VAL A 265 5.59 16.61 -4.97
CA VAL A 265 5.85 16.07 -6.30
C VAL A 265 7.32 15.65 -6.43
N VAL A 266 8.26 16.48 -5.98
CA VAL A 266 9.69 16.16 -5.99
C VAL A 266 9.98 14.93 -5.11
N ARG A 267 9.42 14.89 -3.89
CA ARG A 267 9.56 13.74 -2.98
C ARG A 267 9.05 12.45 -3.62
N LEU A 268 7.84 12.47 -4.18
CA LEU A 268 7.20 11.29 -4.77
C LEU A 268 7.88 10.82 -6.06
N SER A 269 8.49 11.74 -6.82
CA SER A 269 9.33 11.37 -7.97
C SER A 269 10.60 10.62 -7.53
N ALA A 270 11.17 10.94 -6.36
CA ALA A 270 12.38 10.32 -5.84
C ALA A 270 12.16 8.95 -5.15
N GLU A 271 10.93 8.61 -4.76
CA GLU A 271 10.59 7.32 -4.13
C GLU A 271 10.46 6.21 -5.20
N VAL A 272 11.39 5.23 -5.14
CA VAL A 272 11.52 4.04 -6.01
C VAL A 272 11.03 2.78 -5.31
#